data_AF-A0AAU7F5U0-F1
#
_entry.id   AF-A0AAU7F5U0-F1
#
_cell.length_a   1.000
_cell.length_b   1.000
_cell.length_c   1.000
_cell.angle_alpha   90.00
_cell.angle_beta   90.00
_cell.angle_gamma   90.00
#
_symmetry.space_group_name_H-M   'P 1'
#
loop_
_entity.id
_entity.type
_entity.pdbx_description
1 polymer ?
#
loop_
_entity_poly.entity_id
_entity_poly.type
_entity_poly.pdbx_seq_one_letter_code
_entity_poly.pdbx_strand_id
1 'polypeptide(L)'
;MTEWFSIIGYVLLIYSCSVGFKLFAGEGNISDLIETGQGDLVKQLAFIACLSLAMLAIFTSKVKARIIYLQPYFLFACVIFLYFGLTLTWSEVPDVAFRRLVNTVIVFMCGYTFVSILGIEKSLNILQLVLLILIGLSYLSIPIVPEAKHTYSALDFELVGSWKGLFPHKNVSGMLASILVGLLVIDYFRAKKTYLLILVFLCTLFLLMTKSKSSIYLLIPTLIYAFYMSSNFDRRVVSFVASLSFVFLIFFVFLLFLFVLNKVISSDAFTGRGGIWEVVSAIIADNYLLGVGFSSIFHVGLNSPLYDYTSGWEVLAASAHNGYFDIAAQTGLIGFLLTVIFLYLIVRMLTMDWGLRNLVLKMSFLFVFMLLHNITESSLFDTAKSGWLIMVLVYSMVVQLGREKNNG
;
A
#
# COMPACT_ATOMS: atom_id res chain seq x y z
N MET A 1 20.33 5.56 -22.25
CA MET A 1 19.91 6.75 -21.46
C MET A 1 18.54 6.55 -20.82
N THR A 2 17.52 6.19 -21.60
CA THR A 2 16.15 5.87 -21.15
C THR A 2 16.07 4.97 -19.91
N GLU A 3 16.85 3.89 -19.95
CA GLU A 3 16.86 2.87 -18.92
C GLU A 3 17.42 3.41 -17.59
N TRP A 4 18.43 4.29 -17.64
CA TRP A 4 19.00 4.92 -16.44
C TRP A 4 18.01 5.84 -15.75
N PHE A 5 17.30 6.69 -16.49
CA PHE A 5 16.26 7.56 -15.92
C PHE A 5 15.15 6.73 -15.24
N SER A 6 14.77 5.61 -15.86
CA SER A 6 13.76 4.72 -15.30
C SER A 6 14.24 4.03 -14.02
N ILE A 7 15.49 3.55 -13.98
CA ILE A 7 16.06 2.93 -12.76
C ILE A 7 16.15 3.96 -11.65
N ILE A 8 16.73 5.14 -11.91
CA ILE A 8 16.92 6.19 -10.91
C ILE A 8 15.57 6.66 -10.37
N GLY A 9 14.61 6.93 -11.27
CA GLY A 9 13.26 7.34 -10.89
C GLY A 9 12.51 6.27 -10.10
N TYR A 10 12.66 5.00 -10.46
CA TYR A 10 12.04 3.88 -9.75
C TYR A 10 12.61 3.71 -8.34
N VAL A 11 13.94 3.79 -8.18
CA VAL A 11 14.61 3.74 -6.88
C VAL A 11 14.19 4.93 -6.01
N LEU A 12 14.17 6.14 -6.59
CA LEU A 12 13.73 7.34 -5.90
C LEU A 12 12.26 7.22 -5.46
N LEU A 13 11.39 6.66 -6.29
CA LEU A 13 9.98 6.45 -5.95
C LEU A 13 9.82 5.48 -4.78
N ILE A 14 10.54 4.35 -4.79
CA ILE A 14 10.53 3.37 -3.68
C ILE A 14 11.03 4.01 -2.39
N TYR A 15 12.15 4.73 -2.45
CA TYR A 15 12.68 5.44 -1.29
C TYR A 15 11.69 6.45 -0.74
N SER A 16 11.15 7.32 -1.59
CA SER A 16 10.24 8.41 -1.21
C SER A 16 8.96 7.90 -0.55
N CYS A 17 8.41 6.77 -1.01
CA CYS A 17 7.19 6.20 -0.44
C CYS A 17 7.44 5.32 0.79
N SER A 18 8.67 4.81 0.98
CA SER A 18 8.99 3.87 2.06
C SER A 18 9.61 4.55 3.27
N VAL A 19 10.57 5.45 3.05
CA VAL A 19 11.35 6.12 4.09
C VAL A 19 10.78 7.51 4.36
N GLY A 20 10.37 8.22 3.31
CA GLY A 20 10.02 9.64 3.40
C GLY A 20 11.27 10.53 3.51
N PHE A 21 11.06 11.80 3.86
CA PHE A 21 12.13 12.83 3.85
C PHE A 21 12.55 13.31 5.24
N LYS A 22 11.79 12.96 6.28
CA LYS A 22 12.16 13.22 7.68
C LYS A 22 12.76 11.95 8.28
N LEU A 23 14.03 11.69 7.96
CA LEU A 23 14.78 10.56 8.53
C LEU A 23 14.81 10.67 10.05
N PHE A 24 14.49 9.56 10.73
CA PHE A 24 14.49 9.48 12.19
C PHE A 24 13.59 10.52 12.88
N ALA A 25 12.52 10.98 12.21
CA ALA A 25 11.54 11.85 12.84
C ALA A 25 11.08 11.25 14.18
N GLY A 26 11.14 12.08 15.22
CA GLY A 26 10.62 11.76 16.55
C GLY A 26 9.11 11.48 16.51
N GLU A 27 8.61 10.82 17.54
CA GLU A 27 7.17 10.62 17.72
C GLU A 27 6.52 11.99 17.93
N GLY A 28 5.62 12.38 17.02
CA GLY A 28 5.11 13.75 16.94
C GLY A 28 4.34 14.19 18.19
N ASN A 29 4.50 15.45 18.56
CA ASN A 29 3.73 16.04 19.66
C ASN A 29 2.29 16.33 19.21
N ILE A 30 1.37 16.52 20.15
CA ILE A 30 -0.04 16.90 19.86
C ILE A 30 -0.11 18.20 19.01
N SER A 31 0.90 19.07 19.10
CA SER A 31 1.06 20.25 18.23
C SER A 31 1.13 19.92 16.74
N ASP A 32 1.63 18.74 16.38
CA ASP A 32 1.84 18.34 14.98
C ASP A 32 0.50 18.00 14.30
N LEU A 33 -0.56 17.70 15.07
CA LEU A 33 -1.93 17.53 14.54
C LEU A 33 -2.47 18.82 13.92
N ILE A 34 -2.12 19.99 14.47
CA ILE A 34 -2.51 21.29 13.91
C ILE A 34 -1.74 21.59 12.61
N GLU A 35 -0.50 21.10 12.50
CA GLU A 35 0.33 21.26 11.30
C GLU A 35 0.08 20.20 10.20
N THR A 36 -0.65 19.10 10.48
CA THR A 36 -0.83 17.99 9.52
C THR A 36 -1.56 18.34 8.21
N GLY A 37 -2.26 19.48 8.16
CA GLY A 37 -2.86 19.99 6.93
C GLY A 37 -1.86 20.66 5.96
N GLN A 38 -0.66 21.01 6.43
CA GLN A 38 0.36 21.67 5.60
C GLN A 38 1.06 20.65 4.69
N GLY A 39 1.20 21.00 3.40
CA GLY A 39 1.88 20.15 2.44
C GLY A 39 3.38 20.07 2.74
N ASP A 40 3.93 18.86 2.81
CA ASP A 40 5.38 18.66 2.89
C ASP A 40 6.04 19.02 1.55
N LEU A 41 6.70 20.19 1.52
CA LEU A 41 7.35 20.73 0.34
C LEU A 41 8.45 19.79 -0.19
N VAL A 42 9.19 19.13 0.70
CA VAL A 42 10.26 18.18 0.29
C VAL A 42 9.63 16.97 -0.38
N LYS A 43 8.55 16.44 0.18
CA LYS A 43 7.78 15.34 -0.42
C LYS A 43 7.23 15.70 -1.79
N GLN A 44 6.67 16.90 -1.94
CA GLN A 44 6.13 17.38 -3.23
C GLN A 44 7.24 17.53 -4.28
N LEU A 45 8.37 18.15 -3.92
CA LEU A 45 9.51 18.30 -4.82
C LEU A 45 10.06 16.95 -5.29
N ALA A 46 10.14 15.96 -4.39
CA ALA A 46 10.60 14.64 -4.75
C ALA A 46 9.64 13.91 -5.70
N PHE A 47 8.33 14.03 -5.49
CA PHE A 47 7.34 13.48 -6.41
C PHE A 47 7.35 14.18 -7.78
N ILE A 48 7.56 15.49 -7.81
CA ILE A 48 7.76 16.23 -9.06
C ILE A 48 9.05 15.77 -9.76
N ALA A 49 10.13 15.51 -9.00
CA ALA A 49 11.37 14.95 -9.55
C ALA A 49 11.15 13.54 -10.13
N CYS A 50 10.42 12.67 -9.43
CA CYS A 50 10.00 11.36 -9.96
C CYS A 50 9.19 11.50 -11.26
N LEU A 51 8.23 12.42 -11.30
CA LEU A 51 7.42 12.67 -12.50
C LEU A 51 8.29 13.18 -13.65
N SER A 52 9.24 14.07 -13.37
CA SER A 52 10.19 14.59 -14.35
C SER A 52 11.06 13.48 -14.93
N LEU A 53 11.57 12.58 -14.09
CA LEU A 53 12.31 11.39 -14.53
C LEU A 53 11.44 10.43 -15.35
N ALA A 54 10.18 10.25 -14.98
CA ALA A 54 9.23 9.45 -15.76
C ALA A 54 8.98 10.06 -17.15
N MET A 55 8.79 11.38 -17.25
CA MET A 55 8.65 12.08 -18.52
C MET A 55 9.92 11.95 -19.38
N LEU A 56 11.10 12.20 -18.80
CA LEU A 56 12.38 12.04 -19.50
C LEU A 56 12.60 10.61 -20.00
N ALA A 57 12.23 9.61 -19.20
CA ALA A 57 12.26 8.22 -19.59
C ALA A 57 11.32 7.96 -20.79
N ILE A 58 10.11 8.50 -20.80
CA ILE A 58 9.20 8.40 -21.95
C ILE A 58 9.81 9.03 -23.20
N PHE A 59 10.27 10.28 -23.12
CA PHE A 59 10.81 11.04 -24.27
C PHE A 59 12.04 10.38 -24.89
N THR A 60 12.88 9.75 -24.07
CA THR A 60 14.11 9.10 -24.55
C THR A 60 13.86 7.65 -24.99
N SER A 61 12.68 7.09 -24.78
CA SER A 61 12.40 5.69 -25.11
C SER A 61 12.09 5.51 -26.60
N LYS A 62 12.69 4.49 -27.24
CA LYS A 62 12.29 4.03 -28.59
C LYS A 62 10.93 3.32 -28.58
N VAL A 63 10.47 2.92 -27.40
CA VAL A 63 9.09 2.47 -27.15
C VAL A 63 8.21 3.70 -27.31
N LYS A 64 7.96 4.12 -28.56
CA LYS A 64 7.02 5.19 -28.88
C LYS A 64 5.78 4.93 -28.04
N ALA A 65 5.41 5.92 -27.22
CA ALA A 65 4.31 5.93 -26.26
C ALA A 65 2.91 5.76 -26.91
N ARG A 66 2.77 4.88 -27.92
CA ARG A 66 1.59 4.75 -28.79
C ARG A 66 0.55 3.76 -28.29
N ILE A 67 0.79 2.98 -27.24
CA ILE A 67 -0.22 2.07 -26.65
C ILE A 67 -0.21 2.14 -25.10
N ILE A 68 0.46 3.15 -24.53
CA ILE A 68 0.67 3.27 -23.08
C ILE A 68 -0.54 3.90 -22.35
N TYR A 69 -1.46 4.54 -23.05
CA TYR A 69 -2.51 5.37 -22.42
C TYR A 69 -3.96 4.89 -22.57
N LEU A 70 -4.24 3.81 -23.31
CA LEU A 70 -5.63 3.41 -23.64
C LEU A 70 -5.95 1.93 -23.39
N GLN A 71 -5.17 1.22 -22.57
CA GLN A 71 -5.58 -0.11 -22.15
C GLN A 71 -6.79 0.00 -21.22
N PRO A 72 -7.83 -0.87 -21.37
CA PRO A 72 -9.05 -0.78 -20.56
C PRO A 72 -8.79 -0.71 -19.06
N TYR A 73 -7.76 -1.42 -18.59
CA TYR A 73 -7.32 -1.40 -17.20
C TYR A 73 -6.84 -0.01 -16.77
N PHE A 74 -5.96 0.63 -17.53
CA PHE A 74 -5.43 1.95 -17.21
C PHE A 74 -6.55 3.00 -17.22
N LEU A 75 -7.44 2.94 -18.22
CA LEU A 75 -8.62 3.79 -18.28
C LEU A 75 -9.53 3.60 -17.07
N PHE A 76 -9.70 2.37 -16.58
CA PHE A 76 -10.45 2.12 -15.36
C PHE A 76 -9.81 2.77 -14.12
N ALA A 77 -8.48 2.75 -14.01
CA ALA A 77 -7.79 3.49 -12.95
C ALA A 77 -8.01 5.01 -13.07
N CYS A 78 -8.04 5.56 -14.29
CA CYS A 78 -8.39 6.97 -14.51
C CYS A 78 -9.83 7.29 -14.05
N VAL A 79 -10.79 6.38 -14.27
CA VAL A 79 -12.18 6.54 -13.78
C VAL A 79 -12.21 6.64 -12.25
N ILE A 80 -11.41 5.85 -11.54
CA ILE A 80 -11.29 5.93 -10.08
C ILE A 80 -10.77 7.30 -9.65
N PHE A 81 -9.67 7.77 -10.24
CA PHE A 81 -9.10 9.07 -9.88
C PHE A 81 -10.03 10.23 -10.25
N LEU A 82 -10.79 10.11 -11.34
CA LEU A 82 -11.81 11.09 -11.71
C LEU A 82 -12.93 11.12 -10.66
N TYR A 83 -13.38 9.96 -10.20
CA TYR A 83 -14.37 9.89 -9.12
C TYR A 83 -13.83 10.47 -7.81
N PHE A 84 -12.59 10.18 -7.44
CA PHE A 84 -11.95 10.79 -6.26
C PHE A 84 -11.77 12.31 -6.42
N GLY A 85 -11.52 12.80 -7.64
CA GLY A 85 -11.51 14.23 -7.93
C GLY A 85 -12.90 14.85 -7.79
N LEU A 86 -13.94 14.14 -8.19
CA LEU A 86 -15.33 14.58 -8.03
C LEU A 86 -15.70 14.68 -6.54
N THR A 87 -15.24 13.75 -5.70
CA THR A 87 -15.54 13.78 -4.26
C THR A 87 -14.92 14.96 -3.50
N LEU A 88 -13.95 15.65 -4.11
CA LEU A 88 -13.42 16.91 -3.56
C LEU A 88 -14.48 18.02 -3.54
N THR A 89 -15.47 17.98 -4.42
CA THR A 89 -16.46 19.08 -4.58
C THR A 89 -17.42 19.20 -3.40
N TRP A 90 -17.56 18.15 -2.58
CA TRP A 90 -18.33 18.15 -1.33
C TRP A 90 -17.47 17.81 -0.11
N SER A 91 -16.15 17.87 -0.24
CA SER A 91 -15.25 17.71 0.90
C SER A 91 -15.20 19.00 1.72
N GLU A 92 -15.11 18.87 3.05
CA GLU A 92 -14.89 20.01 3.96
C GLU A 92 -13.47 20.58 3.89
N VAL A 93 -12.53 19.80 3.32
CA VAL A 93 -11.10 20.14 3.23
C VAL A 93 -10.56 19.93 1.80
N PRO A 94 -11.17 20.56 0.78
CA PRO A 94 -10.88 20.28 -0.63
C PRO A 94 -9.42 20.57 -0.99
N ASP A 95 -8.79 21.57 -0.38
CA ASP A 95 -7.40 21.93 -0.65
C ASP A 95 -6.39 20.86 -0.21
N VAL A 96 -6.58 20.30 0.98
CA VAL A 96 -5.71 19.24 1.53
C VAL A 96 -5.91 17.96 0.70
N ALA A 97 -7.18 17.62 0.46
CA ALA A 97 -7.58 16.45 -0.30
C ALA A 97 -7.07 16.50 -1.75
N PHE A 98 -7.13 17.66 -2.42
CA PHE A 98 -6.60 17.85 -3.77
C PHE A 98 -5.09 17.59 -3.83
N ARG A 99 -4.30 18.16 -2.91
CA ARG A 99 -2.85 17.92 -2.85
C ARG A 99 -2.52 16.44 -2.66
N ARG A 100 -3.29 15.74 -1.80
CA ARG A 100 -3.12 14.30 -1.58
C ARG A 100 -3.48 13.50 -2.83
N LEU A 101 -4.60 13.82 -3.50
CA LEU A 101 -5.01 13.17 -4.75
C LEU A 101 -3.96 13.35 -5.86
N VAL A 102 -3.44 14.56 -6.05
CA VAL A 102 -2.39 14.84 -7.04
C VAL A 102 -1.17 13.96 -6.78
N ASN A 103 -0.72 13.88 -5.52
CA ASN A 103 0.37 12.98 -5.17
C ASN A 103 0.02 11.52 -5.50
N THR A 104 -1.24 11.10 -5.30
CA THR A 104 -1.67 9.68 -5.48
C THR A 104 -1.60 9.32 -6.94
N VAL A 105 -2.05 10.24 -7.80
CA VAL A 105 -1.95 10.15 -9.24
C VAL A 105 -0.49 10.17 -9.69
N ILE A 106 0.37 11.04 -9.14
CA ILE A 106 1.80 11.06 -9.50
C ILE A 106 2.47 9.72 -9.20
N VAL A 107 2.27 9.16 -8.00
CA VAL A 107 2.84 7.85 -7.63
C VAL A 107 2.34 6.76 -8.58
N PHE A 108 1.04 6.75 -8.90
CA PHE A 108 0.45 5.81 -9.85
C PHE A 108 1.10 5.93 -11.25
N MET A 109 1.18 7.15 -11.78
CA MET A 109 1.73 7.42 -13.11
C MET A 109 3.23 7.07 -13.20
N CYS A 110 4.00 7.41 -12.16
CA CYS A 110 5.42 7.07 -12.09
C CYS A 110 5.63 5.56 -12.03
N GLY A 111 4.95 4.86 -11.12
CA GLY A 111 5.04 3.41 -11.00
C GLY A 111 4.66 2.69 -12.29
N TYR A 112 3.54 3.10 -12.90
CA TYR A 112 3.08 2.55 -14.18
C TYR A 112 4.09 2.76 -15.31
N THR A 113 4.64 3.97 -15.42
CA THR A 113 5.63 4.33 -16.45
C THR A 113 6.92 3.54 -16.27
N PHE A 114 7.50 3.54 -15.07
CA PHE A 114 8.76 2.87 -14.82
C PHE A 114 8.66 1.36 -15.02
N VAL A 115 7.59 0.71 -14.56
CA VAL A 115 7.37 -0.72 -14.79
C VAL A 115 7.17 -1.02 -16.28
N SER A 116 6.44 -0.17 -17.00
CA SER A 116 6.23 -0.35 -18.45
C SER A 116 7.53 -0.28 -19.25
N ILE A 117 8.52 0.50 -18.80
CA ILE A 117 9.83 0.66 -19.46
C ILE A 117 10.82 -0.41 -19.01
N LEU A 118 10.87 -0.72 -17.70
CA LEU A 118 11.83 -1.66 -17.12
C LEU A 118 11.44 -3.13 -17.38
N GLY A 119 10.15 -3.41 -17.57
CA GLY A 119 9.61 -4.77 -17.61
C GLY A 119 9.42 -5.38 -16.22
N ILE A 120 8.71 -6.51 -16.17
CA ILE A 120 8.26 -7.12 -14.90
C ILE A 120 9.45 -7.63 -14.07
N GLU A 121 10.31 -8.44 -14.68
CA GLU A 121 11.43 -9.09 -13.97
C GLU A 121 12.41 -8.07 -13.38
N LYS A 122 12.80 -7.07 -14.17
CA LYS A 122 13.74 -6.05 -13.72
C LYS A 122 13.15 -5.18 -12.60
N SER A 123 11.87 -4.83 -12.70
CA SER A 123 11.16 -4.05 -11.67
C SER A 123 11.10 -4.79 -10.33
N LEU A 124 10.86 -6.12 -10.35
CA LEU A 124 10.90 -6.96 -9.15
C LEU A 124 12.31 -7.08 -8.57
N ASN A 125 13.33 -7.27 -9.40
CA ASN A 125 14.72 -7.38 -8.96
C ASN A 125 15.22 -6.08 -8.32
N ILE A 126 14.89 -4.92 -8.91
CA ILE A 126 15.25 -3.62 -8.32
C ILE A 126 14.48 -3.39 -7.02
N LEU A 127 13.18 -3.74 -6.96
CA LEU A 127 12.41 -3.64 -5.71
C LEU A 127 13.05 -4.46 -4.59
N GLN A 128 13.37 -5.74 -4.84
CA GLN A 128 14.05 -6.60 -3.86
C GLN A 128 15.39 -6.03 -3.42
N LEU A 129 16.20 -5.54 -4.37
CA LEU A 129 17.51 -4.95 -4.07
C LEU A 129 17.39 -3.70 -3.20
N VAL A 130 16.47 -2.78 -3.54
CA VAL A 130 16.24 -1.56 -2.76
C VAL A 130 15.76 -1.90 -1.36
N LEU A 131 14.79 -2.82 -1.21
CA LEU A 131 14.32 -3.25 0.11
C LEU A 131 15.43 -3.90 0.93
N LEU A 132 16.28 -4.73 0.31
CA LEU A 132 17.42 -5.35 0.97
C LEU A 132 18.41 -4.29 1.47
N ILE A 133 18.72 -3.28 0.66
CA ILE A 133 19.58 -2.15 1.05
C ILE A 133 18.93 -1.37 2.20
N LEU A 134 17.66 -1.01 2.11
CA LEU A 134 16.97 -0.23 3.15
C LEU A 134 16.87 -0.98 4.48
N ILE A 135 16.61 -2.29 4.47
CA ILE A 135 16.60 -3.11 5.67
C ILE A 135 18.02 -3.31 6.21
N GLY A 136 19.02 -3.50 5.35
CA GLY A 136 20.42 -3.56 5.75
C GLY A 136 20.90 -2.27 6.44
N LEU A 137 20.59 -1.11 5.85
CA LEU A 137 20.88 0.19 6.46
C LEU A 137 20.08 0.41 7.75
N SER A 138 18.83 -0.08 7.80
CA SER A 138 18.02 -0.05 9.01
C SER A 138 18.68 -0.85 10.13
N TYR A 139 19.17 -2.06 9.87
CA TYR A 139 19.94 -2.84 10.83
C TYR A 139 21.14 -2.08 11.40
N LEU A 140 21.89 -1.39 10.54
CA LEU A 140 23.05 -0.60 10.95
C LEU A 140 22.66 0.64 11.76
N SER A 141 21.49 1.23 11.50
CA SER A 141 21.01 2.41 12.24
C SER A 141 20.59 2.09 13.69
N ILE A 142 20.09 0.88 13.95
CA ILE A 142 19.53 0.47 15.26
C ILE A 142 20.48 0.63 16.46
N PRO A 143 21.77 0.27 16.40
CA PRO A 143 22.70 0.48 17.50
C PRO A 143 23.28 1.90 17.57
N ILE A 144 23.17 2.70 16.49
CA ILE A 144 23.82 4.01 16.37
C ILE A 144 22.87 5.15 16.72
N VAL A 145 21.62 5.04 16.28
CA VAL A 145 20.61 6.11 16.35
C VAL A 145 19.46 5.63 17.25
N PRO A 146 19.24 6.20 18.44
CA PRO A 146 18.17 5.81 19.34
C PRO A 146 16.78 5.84 18.68
N GLU A 147 16.53 6.84 17.84
CA GLU A 147 15.28 7.08 17.10
C GLU A 147 15.02 6.03 16.00
N ALA A 148 15.99 5.16 15.68
CA ALA A 148 15.75 3.99 14.84
C ALA A 148 14.85 2.96 15.55
N LYS A 149 14.69 3.07 16.87
CA LYS A 149 13.66 2.36 17.65
C LYS A 149 12.60 3.37 18.10
N HIS A 150 11.39 2.88 18.35
CA HIS A 150 10.39 3.67 19.06
C HIS A 150 10.85 3.88 20.50
N THR A 151 11.03 5.14 20.90
CA THR A 151 11.64 5.52 22.19
C THR A 151 10.60 5.97 23.20
N TYR A 152 9.52 6.64 22.77
CA TYR A 152 8.48 7.16 23.65
C TYR A 152 7.12 7.28 22.95
N SER A 153 6.15 6.50 23.39
CA SER A 153 4.75 6.67 22.98
C SER A 153 3.90 6.98 24.21
N ALA A 154 3.34 8.20 24.26
CA ALA A 154 2.37 8.60 25.28
C ALA A 154 1.05 7.82 25.18
N LEU A 155 0.74 7.25 24.00
CA LEU A 155 -0.54 6.63 23.68
C LEU A 155 -0.47 5.09 23.66
N ASP A 156 0.71 4.49 23.54
CA ASP A 156 0.85 3.05 23.38
C ASP A 156 2.21 2.54 23.88
N PHE A 157 2.28 2.16 25.16
CA PHE A 157 3.51 1.66 25.80
C PHE A 157 4.07 0.38 25.14
N GLU A 158 3.25 -0.40 24.41
CA GLU A 158 3.73 -1.57 23.68
C GLU A 158 4.61 -1.22 22.46
N LEU A 159 4.59 0.03 22.00
CA LEU A 159 5.45 0.50 20.91
C LEU A 159 6.93 0.58 21.31
N VAL A 160 7.24 0.85 22.58
CA VAL A 160 8.61 1.14 23.03
C VAL A 160 9.56 -0.04 22.77
N GLY A 161 10.72 0.27 22.19
CA GLY A 161 11.76 -0.68 21.82
C GLY A 161 11.48 -1.45 20.51
N SER A 162 10.34 -1.23 19.86
CA SER A 162 10.06 -1.79 18.53
C SER A 162 10.97 -1.17 17.47
N TRP A 163 11.51 -2.00 16.58
CA TRP A 163 12.40 -1.50 15.52
C TRP A 163 11.61 -0.86 14.40
N LYS A 164 11.98 0.37 14.03
CA LYS A 164 11.51 1.02 12.80
C LYS A 164 12.63 1.23 11.77
N GLY A 165 13.88 1.35 12.21
CA GLY A 165 15.03 1.57 11.34
C GLY A 165 14.95 2.92 10.65
N LEU A 166 15.19 2.94 9.34
CA LEU A 166 15.03 4.15 8.51
C LEU A 166 13.56 4.51 8.24
N PHE A 167 12.65 3.56 8.42
CA PHE A 167 11.24 3.76 8.08
C PHE A 167 10.52 4.59 9.15
N PRO A 168 9.42 5.27 8.78
CA PRO A 168 8.74 6.20 9.69
C PRO A 168 8.11 5.51 10.90
N HIS A 169 7.72 4.23 10.78
CA HIS A 169 6.99 3.51 11.82
C HIS A 169 7.20 2.00 11.74
N LYS A 170 7.13 1.29 12.88
CA LYS A 170 7.32 -0.17 12.97
C LYS A 170 6.46 -0.99 12.00
N ASN A 171 5.22 -0.56 11.74
CA ASN A 171 4.28 -1.29 10.87
C ASN A 171 4.71 -1.19 9.40
N VAL A 172 5.31 -0.06 8.99
CA VAL A 172 5.89 0.09 7.64
C VAL A 172 7.10 -0.82 7.50
N SER A 173 7.99 -0.82 8.50
CA SER A 173 9.17 -1.69 8.54
C SER A 173 8.78 -3.17 8.49
N GLY A 174 7.79 -3.56 9.30
CA GLY A 174 7.26 -4.92 9.33
C GLY A 174 6.65 -5.33 7.99
N MET A 175 5.83 -4.47 7.38
CA MET A 175 5.22 -4.75 6.08
C MET A 175 6.28 -4.99 4.99
N LEU A 176 7.27 -4.09 4.89
CA LEU A 176 8.34 -4.19 3.88
C LEU A 176 9.28 -5.37 4.14
N ALA A 177 9.57 -5.68 5.41
CA ALA A 177 10.35 -6.85 5.78
C ALA A 177 9.60 -8.16 5.46
N SER A 178 8.30 -8.26 5.75
CA SER A 178 7.48 -9.42 5.36
C SER A 178 7.45 -9.62 3.84
N ILE A 179 7.29 -8.53 3.09
CA ILE A 179 7.36 -8.58 1.62
C ILE A 179 8.71 -9.14 1.16
N LEU A 180 9.82 -8.59 1.67
CA LEU A 180 11.16 -9.04 1.27
C LEU A 180 11.41 -10.50 1.67
N VAL A 181 11.02 -10.91 2.88
CA VAL A 181 11.13 -12.31 3.35
C VAL A 181 10.40 -13.24 2.39
N GLY A 182 9.13 -12.97 2.07
CA GLY A 182 8.37 -13.86 1.21
C GLY A 182 8.90 -13.94 -0.22
N LEU A 183 9.36 -12.80 -0.76
CA LEU A 183 10.05 -12.75 -2.05
C LEU A 183 11.35 -13.59 -2.05
N LEU A 184 12.18 -13.49 -1.01
CA LEU A 184 13.41 -14.28 -0.87
C LEU A 184 13.13 -15.78 -0.67
N VAL A 185 12.06 -16.12 0.04
CA VAL A 185 11.61 -17.51 0.20
C VAL A 185 11.22 -18.11 -1.15
N ILE A 186 10.42 -17.38 -1.95
CA ILE A 186 10.06 -17.80 -3.32
C ILE A 186 11.31 -18.01 -4.17
N ASP A 187 12.26 -17.08 -4.12
CA ASP A 187 13.53 -17.21 -4.86
C ASP A 187 14.39 -18.38 -4.39
N TYR A 188 14.42 -18.66 -3.08
CA TYR A 188 15.12 -19.82 -2.54
C TYR A 188 14.52 -21.13 -3.05
N PHE A 189 13.19 -21.28 -3.05
CA PHE A 189 12.55 -22.50 -3.55
C PHE A 189 12.80 -22.74 -5.05
N ARG A 190 13.07 -21.68 -5.82
CA ARG A 190 13.44 -21.79 -7.24
C ARG A 190 14.93 -22.08 -7.43
N ALA A 191 15.80 -21.28 -6.82
CA ALA A 191 17.24 -21.29 -7.11
C ALA A 191 18.05 -22.19 -6.19
N LYS A 192 17.50 -22.56 -5.02
CA LYS A 192 18.12 -23.40 -3.98
C LYS A 192 19.52 -22.92 -3.53
N LYS A 193 19.79 -21.61 -3.62
CA LYS A 193 21.07 -21.01 -3.23
C LYS A 193 21.12 -20.73 -1.74
N THR A 194 22.14 -21.22 -1.04
CA THR A 194 22.26 -21.12 0.43
C THR A 194 22.32 -19.68 0.94
N TYR A 195 22.90 -18.74 0.19
CA TYR A 195 22.93 -17.33 0.62
C TYR A 195 21.52 -16.75 0.79
N LEU A 196 20.52 -17.24 0.04
CA LEU A 196 19.13 -16.79 0.19
C LEU A 196 18.56 -17.18 1.55
N LEU A 197 18.95 -18.34 2.10
CA LEU A 197 18.54 -18.73 3.46
C LEU A 197 19.09 -17.79 4.52
N ILE A 198 20.34 -17.35 4.36
CA ILE A 198 20.97 -16.36 5.25
C ILE A 198 20.19 -15.04 5.18
N LEU A 199 19.86 -14.57 3.97
CA LEU A 199 19.07 -13.35 3.80
C LEU A 199 17.66 -13.49 4.37
N VAL A 200 16.99 -14.63 4.17
CA VAL A 200 15.67 -14.93 4.77
C VAL A 200 15.76 -14.88 6.29
N PHE A 201 16.78 -15.52 6.88
CA PHE A 201 16.98 -15.51 8.33
C PHE A 201 17.17 -14.09 8.87
N LEU A 202 18.07 -13.30 8.27
CA LEU A 202 18.33 -11.92 8.68
C LEU A 202 17.08 -11.04 8.53
N CYS A 203 16.37 -11.13 7.41
CA CYS A 203 15.16 -10.33 7.20
C CYS A 203 14.01 -10.75 8.14
N THR A 204 13.92 -12.05 8.47
CA THR A 204 12.93 -12.57 9.42
C THR A 204 13.25 -12.10 10.84
N LEU A 205 14.52 -12.12 11.24
CA LEU A 205 14.94 -11.59 12.53
C LEU A 205 14.57 -10.10 12.64
N PHE A 206 14.85 -9.30 11.61
CA PHE A 206 14.45 -7.89 11.58
C PHE A 206 12.95 -7.73 11.75
N LEU A 207 12.17 -8.48 10.97
CA LEU A 207 10.71 -8.49 11.02
C LEU A 207 10.21 -8.78 12.44
N LEU A 208 10.75 -9.80 13.12
CA LEU A 208 10.36 -10.13 14.49
C LEU A 208 10.70 -8.98 15.46
N MET A 209 11.84 -8.31 15.28
CA MET A 209 12.24 -7.17 16.11
C MET A 209 11.39 -5.91 15.88
N THR A 210 10.69 -5.79 14.74
CA THR A 210 9.70 -4.71 14.53
C THR A 210 8.49 -4.85 15.46
N LYS A 211 8.20 -6.05 15.97
CA LYS A 211 6.98 -6.36 16.73
C LYS A 211 5.68 -5.96 16.01
N SER A 212 5.70 -5.87 14.68
CA SER A 212 4.50 -5.63 13.86
C SER A 212 3.65 -6.90 13.80
N LYS A 213 2.75 -7.09 14.79
CA LYS A 213 1.90 -8.29 14.93
C LYS A 213 1.14 -8.58 13.61
N SER A 214 0.56 -7.56 12.98
CA SER A 214 -0.15 -7.70 11.70
C SER A 214 0.78 -8.23 10.60
N SER A 215 1.92 -7.59 10.36
CA SER A 215 2.85 -7.99 9.29
C SER A 215 3.43 -9.40 9.50
N ILE A 216 3.72 -9.78 10.76
CA ILE A 216 4.22 -11.11 11.12
C ILE A 216 3.15 -12.17 10.86
N TYR A 217 1.93 -11.97 11.37
CA TYR A 217 0.86 -12.96 11.24
C TYR A 217 0.35 -13.10 9.81
N LEU A 218 0.36 -12.02 9.02
CA LEU A 218 -0.06 -12.05 7.62
C LEU A 218 0.94 -12.72 6.68
N LEU A 219 2.23 -12.79 7.06
CA LEU A 219 3.25 -13.46 6.25
C LEU A 219 2.96 -14.95 6.09
N ILE A 220 2.54 -15.63 7.17
CA ILE A 220 2.29 -17.08 7.19
C ILE A 220 1.21 -17.52 6.19
N PRO A 221 -0.04 -17.02 6.23
CA PRO A 221 -1.07 -17.42 5.27
C PRO A 221 -0.71 -17.02 3.84
N THR A 222 0.01 -15.91 3.65
CA THR A 222 0.46 -15.49 2.31
C THR A 222 1.53 -16.45 1.75
N LEU A 223 2.44 -16.94 2.58
CA LEU A 223 3.43 -17.95 2.19
C LEU A 223 2.78 -19.30 1.90
N ILE A 224 1.77 -19.71 2.69
CA ILE A 224 0.98 -20.92 2.42
C ILE A 224 0.29 -20.80 1.06
N TYR A 225 -0.33 -19.65 0.79
CA TYR A 225 -0.92 -19.35 -0.52
C TYR A 225 0.13 -19.45 -1.64
N ALA A 226 1.29 -18.80 -1.49
CA ALA A 226 2.35 -18.85 -2.49
C ALA A 226 2.89 -20.27 -2.71
N PHE A 227 3.03 -21.06 -1.65
CA PHE A 227 3.45 -22.45 -1.74
C PHE A 227 2.43 -23.28 -2.55
N TYR A 228 1.14 -23.13 -2.25
CA TYR A 228 0.06 -23.79 -2.97
C TYR A 228 0.05 -23.41 -4.46
N MET A 229 0.18 -22.11 -4.76
CA MET A 229 0.32 -21.58 -6.13
C MET A 229 1.55 -22.11 -6.87
N SER A 230 2.65 -22.32 -6.15
CA SER A 230 3.90 -22.84 -6.69
C SER A 230 3.84 -24.34 -6.99
N SER A 231 2.98 -25.09 -6.29
CA SER A 231 2.75 -26.50 -6.54
C SER A 231 2.00 -26.71 -7.86
N ASN A 232 2.09 -27.88 -8.49
CA ASN A 232 1.40 -28.21 -9.75
C ASN A 232 -0.13 -28.34 -9.60
N PHE A 233 -0.72 -27.63 -8.63
CA PHE A 233 -2.17 -27.57 -8.45
C PHE A 233 -2.83 -26.95 -9.68
N ASP A 234 -3.99 -27.49 -10.05
CA ASP A 234 -4.75 -27.02 -11.20
C ASP A 234 -5.07 -25.53 -11.03
N ARG A 235 -4.64 -24.72 -12.01
CA ARG A 235 -4.83 -23.25 -12.01
C ARG A 235 -6.31 -22.86 -11.94
N ARG A 236 -7.21 -23.77 -12.29
CA ARG A 236 -8.67 -23.61 -12.08
C ARG A 236 -9.02 -23.56 -10.60
N VAL A 237 -8.37 -24.37 -9.77
CA VAL A 237 -8.58 -24.36 -8.30
C VAL A 237 -8.03 -23.10 -7.69
N VAL A 238 -6.86 -22.64 -8.15
CA VAL A 238 -6.30 -21.33 -7.80
C VAL A 238 -7.22 -20.17 -8.20
N SER A 239 -7.74 -20.19 -9.43
CA SER A 239 -8.66 -19.17 -9.93
C SER A 239 -9.99 -19.20 -9.17
N PHE A 240 -10.45 -20.39 -8.80
CA PHE A 240 -11.62 -20.60 -7.96
C PHE A 240 -11.37 -20.06 -6.55
N VAL A 241 -10.23 -20.37 -5.92
CA VAL A 241 -9.84 -19.85 -4.60
C VAL A 241 -9.69 -18.34 -4.64
N ALA A 242 -9.06 -17.76 -5.66
CA ALA A 242 -8.92 -16.31 -5.78
C ALA A 242 -10.27 -15.61 -6.01
N SER A 243 -11.17 -16.22 -6.80
CA SER A 243 -12.55 -15.74 -6.97
C SER A 243 -13.36 -15.88 -5.68
N LEU A 244 -13.17 -16.99 -4.96
CA LEU A 244 -13.83 -17.27 -3.70
C LEU A 244 -13.32 -16.38 -2.57
N SER A 245 -12.02 -16.09 -2.48
CA SER A 245 -11.43 -15.13 -1.57
C SER A 245 -11.85 -13.71 -1.89
N PHE A 246 -12.08 -13.40 -3.17
CA PHE A 246 -12.65 -12.11 -3.58
C PHE A 246 -14.13 -11.99 -3.21
N VAL A 247 -14.93 -13.04 -3.42
CA VAL A 247 -16.31 -13.14 -2.93
C VAL A 247 -16.34 -13.09 -1.40
N PHE A 248 -15.39 -13.70 -0.73
CA PHE A 248 -15.25 -13.68 0.73
C PHE A 248 -14.82 -12.29 1.23
N LEU A 249 -14.00 -11.55 0.48
CA LEU A 249 -13.66 -10.17 0.79
C LEU A 249 -14.89 -9.27 0.62
N ILE A 250 -15.66 -9.43 -0.46
CA ILE A 250 -16.93 -8.70 -0.64
C ILE A 250 -17.91 -9.06 0.48
N PHE A 251 -18.04 -10.35 0.79
CA PHE A 251 -18.91 -10.85 1.85
C PHE A 251 -18.46 -10.39 3.23
N PHE A 252 -17.15 -10.33 3.49
CA PHE A 252 -16.58 -9.84 4.74
C PHE A 252 -16.76 -8.32 4.88
N VAL A 253 -16.58 -7.55 3.81
CA VAL A 253 -16.85 -6.11 3.82
C VAL A 253 -18.36 -5.84 3.93
N PHE A 254 -19.21 -6.66 3.31
CA PHE A 254 -20.66 -6.60 3.48
C PHE A 254 -21.11 -7.02 4.88
N LEU A 255 -20.51 -8.05 5.47
CA LEU A 255 -20.74 -8.44 6.86
C LEU A 255 -20.27 -7.35 7.80
N LEU A 256 -19.12 -6.71 7.55
CA LEU A 256 -18.69 -5.54 8.30
C LEU A 256 -19.70 -4.41 8.18
N PHE A 257 -20.19 -4.10 6.97
CA PHE A 257 -21.27 -3.13 6.75
C PHE A 257 -22.54 -3.46 7.57
N LEU A 258 -22.96 -4.73 7.61
CA LEU A 258 -24.12 -5.18 8.41
C LEU A 258 -23.86 -5.24 9.92
N PHE A 259 -22.65 -5.57 10.36
CA PHE A 259 -22.26 -5.70 11.76
C PHE A 259 -22.06 -4.32 12.40
N VAL A 260 -21.56 -3.37 11.60
CA VAL A 260 -21.43 -1.94 11.89
C VAL A 260 -22.78 -1.28 12.13
N LEU A 261 -23.78 -1.56 11.27
CA LEU A 261 -25.14 -1.02 11.44
C LEU A 261 -25.83 -1.49 12.74
N ASN A 262 -25.38 -2.60 13.33
CA ASN A 262 -25.98 -3.20 14.53
C ASN A 262 -25.22 -2.90 15.84
N LYS A 263 -24.22 -2.00 15.85
CA LYS A 263 -23.47 -1.57 17.06
C LYS A 263 -22.94 -2.70 17.97
N VAL A 264 -22.48 -3.82 17.39
CA VAL A 264 -22.04 -5.00 18.17
C VAL A 264 -20.52 -5.00 18.45
N ILE A 265 -19.78 -3.98 18.02
CA ILE A 265 -18.34 -3.89 18.32
C ILE A 265 -18.17 -3.33 19.73
N SER A 266 -17.62 -4.13 20.66
CA SER A 266 -17.22 -3.62 21.97
C SER A 266 -16.08 -2.61 21.83
N SER A 267 -16.05 -1.60 22.69
CA SER A 267 -15.00 -0.57 22.76
C SER A 267 -13.58 -1.15 22.82
N ASP A 268 -13.45 -2.39 23.32
CA ASP A 268 -12.18 -3.08 23.56
C ASP A 268 -11.70 -3.95 22.38
N ALA A 269 -12.41 -3.96 21.24
CA ALA A 269 -12.02 -4.75 20.08
C ALA A 269 -10.68 -4.30 19.48
N PHE A 270 -9.86 -5.25 19.03
CA PHE A 270 -8.59 -5.08 18.31
C PHE A 270 -7.72 -3.91 18.84
N THR A 271 -7.03 -4.13 19.96
CA THR A 271 -6.08 -3.16 20.57
C THR A 271 -6.69 -1.83 21.04
N GLY A 272 -8.00 -1.78 21.32
CA GLY A 272 -8.69 -0.56 21.76
C GLY A 272 -9.14 0.35 20.61
N ARG A 273 -9.22 -0.17 19.38
CA ARG A 273 -9.60 0.57 18.17
C ARG A 273 -11.10 0.59 17.91
N GLY A 274 -11.89 -0.07 18.77
CA GLY A 274 -13.35 -0.13 18.67
C GLY A 274 -14.00 1.25 18.56
N GLY A 275 -13.51 2.23 19.33
CA GLY A 275 -14.02 3.62 19.28
C GLY A 275 -13.83 4.28 17.91
N ILE A 276 -12.66 4.11 17.27
CA ILE A 276 -12.42 4.64 15.91
C ILE A 276 -13.40 4.01 14.93
N TRP A 277 -13.63 2.70 15.04
CA TRP A 277 -14.55 2.01 14.14
C TRP A 277 -16.00 2.41 14.37
N GLU A 278 -16.44 2.67 15.60
CA GLU A 278 -17.77 3.21 15.89
C GLU A 278 -17.98 4.58 15.23
N VAL A 279 -17.00 5.47 15.33
CA VAL A 279 -17.05 6.81 14.73
C VAL A 279 -17.05 6.72 13.19
N VAL A 280 -16.11 5.98 12.60
CA VAL A 280 -16.02 5.81 11.13
C VAL A 280 -17.28 5.13 10.59
N SER A 281 -17.87 4.21 11.36
CA SER A 281 -19.13 3.56 11.04
C SER A 281 -20.29 4.53 10.96
N ALA A 282 -20.39 5.46 11.92
CA ALA A 282 -21.42 6.49 11.91
C ALA A 282 -21.26 7.42 10.70
N ILE A 283 -20.03 7.83 10.38
CA ILE A 283 -19.73 8.60 9.16
C ILE A 283 -20.20 7.87 7.90
N ILE A 284 -19.92 6.56 7.79
CA ILE A 284 -20.37 5.72 6.67
C ILE A 284 -21.89 5.65 6.62
N ALA A 285 -22.57 5.49 7.76
CA ALA A 285 -24.03 5.36 7.80
C ALA A 285 -24.72 6.62 7.26
N ASP A 286 -24.24 7.79 7.67
CA ASP A 286 -24.81 9.07 7.25
C ASP A 286 -24.45 9.44 5.80
N ASN A 287 -23.29 8.96 5.31
CA ASN A 287 -22.75 9.31 3.99
C ASN A 287 -22.58 8.10 3.06
N TYR A 288 -23.45 7.09 3.19
CA TYR A 288 -23.21 5.76 2.62
C TYR A 288 -22.99 5.71 1.10
N LEU A 289 -23.61 6.62 0.34
CA LEU A 289 -23.55 6.58 -1.12
C LEU A 289 -22.29 7.24 -1.69
N LEU A 290 -21.98 8.46 -1.24
CA LEU A 290 -20.94 9.32 -1.81
C LEU A 290 -19.70 9.51 -0.92
N GLY A 291 -19.82 9.22 0.38
CA GLY A 291 -18.79 9.49 1.39
C GLY A 291 -18.55 10.98 1.63
N VAL A 292 -17.59 11.30 2.50
CA VAL A 292 -17.29 12.67 2.97
C VAL A 292 -16.14 13.37 2.20
N GLY A 293 -15.69 12.78 1.09
CA GLY A 293 -14.60 13.30 0.28
C GLY A 293 -13.31 12.50 0.42
N PHE A 294 -12.56 12.38 -0.68
CA PHE A 294 -11.30 11.64 -0.69
C PHE A 294 -10.26 12.28 0.24
N SER A 295 -9.69 11.49 1.13
CA SER A 295 -8.64 11.88 2.08
C SER A 295 -9.00 13.06 3.00
N SER A 296 -10.27 13.20 3.36
CA SER A 296 -10.80 14.31 4.17
C SER A 296 -10.99 13.99 5.66
N ILE A 297 -10.83 12.74 6.09
CA ILE A 297 -11.16 12.34 7.48
C ILE A 297 -9.97 12.56 8.41
N PHE A 298 -8.85 11.87 8.16
CA PHE A 298 -7.72 11.83 9.09
C PHE A 298 -6.64 12.86 8.74
N HIS A 299 -6.05 13.46 9.79
CA HIS A 299 -4.95 14.42 9.68
C HIS A 299 -5.24 15.63 8.77
N VAL A 300 -6.42 16.23 8.91
CA VAL A 300 -6.84 17.42 8.12
C VAL A 300 -7.11 18.66 8.97
N GLY A 301 -6.69 18.64 10.24
CA GLY A 301 -6.94 19.72 11.20
C GLY A 301 -8.36 19.71 11.77
N LEU A 302 -8.79 20.86 12.26
CA LEU A 302 -10.08 21.03 12.97
C LEU A 302 -11.32 20.90 12.08
N ASN A 303 -11.15 21.00 10.76
CA ASN A 303 -12.23 20.79 9.77
C ASN A 303 -12.37 19.31 9.39
N SER A 304 -11.98 18.39 10.29
CA SER A 304 -12.17 16.97 10.07
C SER A 304 -13.63 16.60 10.36
N PRO A 305 -14.28 15.81 9.50
CA PRO A 305 -15.60 15.25 9.79
C PRO A 305 -15.65 14.45 11.10
N LEU A 306 -14.52 14.03 11.67
CA LEU A 306 -14.49 13.34 12.97
C LEU A 306 -15.11 14.17 14.10
N TYR A 307 -14.98 15.51 14.05
CA TYR A 307 -15.48 16.39 15.11
C TYR A 307 -17.01 16.44 15.21
N ASP A 308 -17.73 16.04 14.15
CA ASP A 308 -19.21 15.95 14.18
C ASP A 308 -19.69 14.71 14.94
N TYR A 309 -18.83 13.71 15.13
CA TYR A 309 -19.19 12.39 15.67
C TYR A 309 -18.57 12.09 17.02
N THR A 310 -17.45 12.72 17.37
CA THR A 310 -16.76 12.47 18.64
C THR A 310 -15.97 13.70 19.12
N SER A 311 -15.89 13.86 20.43
CA SER A 311 -14.98 14.78 21.12
C SER A 311 -13.88 14.03 21.89
N GLY A 312 -13.74 12.73 21.67
CA GLY A 312 -12.82 11.83 22.38
C GLY A 312 -11.43 11.78 21.75
N TRP A 313 -10.65 10.77 22.17
CA TRP A 313 -9.29 10.54 21.69
C TRP A 313 -9.25 10.09 20.23
N GLU A 314 -10.36 9.60 19.68
CA GLU A 314 -10.48 9.08 18.31
C GLU A 314 -10.14 10.15 17.26
N VAL A 315 -10.33 11.43 17.58
CA VAL A 315 -9.96 12.54 16.70
C VAL A 315 -8.44 12.64 16.49
N LEU A 316 -7.65 12.05 17.39
CA LEU A 316 -6.20 11.95 17.30
C LEU A 316 -5.74 10.76 16.45
N ALA A 317 -6.66 9.91 15.98
CA ALA A 317 -6.32 8.74 15.20
C ALA A 317 -5.70 9.12 13.86
N ALA A 318 -4.68 8.36 13.45
CA ALA A 318 -3.99 8.58 12.19
C ALA A 318 -4.69 7.95 10.98
N SER A 319 -5.56 6.97 11.22
CA SER A 319 -6.37 6.29 10.22
C SER A 319 -7.43 5.42 10.88
N ALA A 320 -8.34 4.87 10.08
CA ALA A 320 -9.26 3.81 10.52
C ALA A 320 -8.54 2.48 10.86
N HIS A 321 -7.25 2.35 10.53
CA HIS A 321 -6.51 1.09 10.60
C HIS A 321 -7.22 -0.09 9.90
N ASN A 322 -7.98 0.24 8.86
CA ASN A 322 -8.66 -0.68 7.97
C ASN A 322 -8.94 0.13 6.69
N GLY A 323 -8.16 -0.11 5.65
CA GLY A 323 -8.24 0.68 4.43
C GLY A 323 -9.55 0.50 3.68
N TYR A 324 -10.30 -0.59 3.90
CA TYR A 324 -11.61 -0.75 3.29
C TYR A 324 -12.66 0.14 3.96
N PHE A 325 -12.60 0.27 5.29
CA PHE A 325 -13.42 1.24 6.03
C PHE A 325 -13.09 2.66 5.63
N ASP A 326 -11.80 2.95 5.51
CA ASP A 326 -11.32 4.27 5.14
C ASP A 326 -11.84 4.70 3.75
N ILE A 327 -11.72 3.81 2.76
CA ILE A 327 -12.24 4.06 1.40
C ILE A 327 -13.76 4.22 1.42
N ALA A 328 -14.48 3.36 2.14
CA ALA A 328 -15.93 3.43 2.23
C ALA A 328 -16.42 4.74 2.88
N ALA A 329 -15.79 5.19 3.96
CA ALA A 329 -16.14 6.43 4.64
C ALA A 329 -15.84 7.66 3.76
N GLN A 330 -14.67 7.68 3.12
CA GLN A 330 -14.24 8.82 2.31
C GLN A 330 -14.96 8.93 0.96
N THR A 331 -15.30 7.79 0.33
CA THR A 331 -15.73 7.77 -1.08
C THR A 331 -17.09 7.11 -1.30
N GLY A 332 -17.72 6.65 -0.22
CA GLY A 332 -19.02 5.99 -0.24
C GLY A 332 -19.01 4.65 -0.96
N LEU A 333 -20.21 4.08 -1.12
CA LEU A 333 -20.44 2.83 -1.81
C LEU A 333 -19.91 2.87 -3.25
N ILE A 334 -20.04 4.00 -3.94
CA ILE A 334 -19.58 4.12 -5.34
C ILE A 334 -18.06 3.95 -5.43
N GLY A 335 -17.28 4.72 -4.66
CA GLY A 335 -15.82 4.61 -4.68
C GLY A 335 -15.32 3.27 -4.14
N PHE A 336 -16.03 2.71 -3.15
CA PHE A 336 -15.77 1.36 -2.66
C PHE A 336 -15.97 0.29 -3.74
N LEU A 337 -17.09 0.32 -4.48
CA LEU A 337 -17.34 -0.63 -5.57
C LEU A 337 -16.32 -0.49 -6.71
N LEU A 338 -15.93 0.74 -7.06
CA LEU A 338 -14.86 0.97 -8.04
C LEU A 338 -13.53 0.36 -7.57
N THR A 339 -13.21 0.49 -6.29
CA THR A 339 -12.03 -0.16 -5.68
C THR A 339 -12.12 -1.68 -5.73
N VAL A 340 -13.28 -2.25 -5.42
CA VAL A 340 -13.51 -3.70 -5.50
C VAL A 340 -13.32 -4.21 -6.93
N ILE A 341 -13.84 -3.50 -7.94
CA ILE A 341 -13.62 -3.85 -9.35
C ILE A 341 -12.14 -3.71 -9.72
N PHE A 342 -11.42 -2.70 -9.23
CA PHE A 342 -9.98 -2.56 -9.46
C PHE A 342 -9.20 -3.78 -8.95
N LEU A 343 -9.50 -4.21 -7.73
CA LEU A 343 -8.88 -5.40 -7.14
C LEU A 343 -9.26 -6.68 -7.89
N TYR A 344 -10.53 -6.82 -8.32
CA TYR A 344 -10.99 -7.93 -9.15
C TYR A 344 -10.20 -8.06 -10.44
N LEU A 345 -9.98 -6.93 -11.13
CA LEU A 345 -9.26 -6.92 -12.40
C LEU A 345 -7.81 -7.41 -12.24
N ILE A 346 -7.16 -7.10 -11.11
CA ILE A 346 -5.84 -7.64 -10.78
C ILE A 346 -5.91 -9.16 -10.59
N VAL A 347 -6.87 -9.65 -9.79
CA VAL A 347 -7.06 -11.09 -9.58
C VAL A 347 -7.27 -11.82 -10.90
N ARG A 348 -8.20 -11.33 -11.74
CA ARG A 348 -8.53 -11.92 -13.03
C ARG A 348 -7.29 -12.08 -13.90
N MET A 349 -6.41 -11.09 -13.92
CA MET A 349 -5.18 -11.15 -14.71
C MET A 349 -4.18 -12.12 -14.10
N LEU A 350 -4.01 -12.14 -12.77
CA LEU A 350 -3.09 -13.07 -12.09
C LEU A 350 -3.48 -14.54 -12.23
N THR A 351 -4.75 -14.85 -12.49
CA THR A 351 -5.24 -16.24 -12.66
C THR A 351 -5.14 -16.77 -14.09
N MET A 352 -4.86 -15.91 -15.07
CA MET A 352 -4.68 -16.32 -16.47
C MET A 352 -3.34 -17.04 -16.70
N ASP A 353 -3.28 -17.85 -17.77
CA ASP A 353 -2.02 -18.48 -18.19
C ASP A 353 -1.19 -17.56 -19.08
N TRP A 354 -0.06 -17.12 -18.51
CA TRP A 354 0.93 -16.25 -19.14
C TRP A 354 2.25 -16.95 -19.47
N GLY A 355 2.44 -18.22 -19.12
CA GLY A 355 3.75 -18.89 -19.22
C GLY A 355 4.85 -18.36 -18.27
N LEU A 356 4.64 -17.23 -17.59
CA LEU A 356 5.59 -16.55 -16.69
C LEU A 356 5.40 -16.93 -15.21
N ARG A 357 5.35 -18.24 -14.92
CA ARG A 357 4.89 -18.79 -13.62
C ARG A 357 5.52 -18.13 -12.39
N ASN A 358 6.84 -17.93 -12.38
CA ASN A 358 7.52 -17.35 -11.22
C ASN A 358 7.21 -15.86 -11.01
N LEU A 359 7.13 -15.08 -12.10
CA LEU A 359 6.80 -13.66 -12.00
C LEU A 359 5.37 -13.49 -11.49
N VAL A 360 4.43 -14.29 -12.03
CA VAL A 360 3.03 -14.35 -11.56
C VAL A 360 2.97 -14.73 -10.08
N LEU A 361 3.74 -15.73 -9.65
CA LEU A 361 3.78 -16.13 -8.24
C LEU A 361 4.23 -14.99 -7.31
N LYS A 362 5.31 -14.27 -7.65
CA LYS A 362 5.78 -13.11 -6.88
C LYS A 362 4.74 -12.00 -6.84
N MET A 363 4.11 -11.68 -7.98
CA MET A 363 3.05 -10.66 -8.05
C MET A 363 1.81 -11.07 -7.24
N SER A 364 1.39 -12.33 -7.30
CA SER A 364 0.27 -12.86 -6.50
C SER A 364 0.59 -12.84 -5.01
N PHE A 365 1.81 -13.18 -4.61
CA PHE A 365 2.24 -13.05 -3.21
C PHE A 365 2.14 -11.60 -2.73
N LEU A 366 2.70 -10.64 -3.49
CA LEU A 366 2.62 -9.21 -3.17
C LEU A 366 1.17 -8.73 -3.08
N PHE A 367 0.34 -9.10 -4.05
CA PHE A 367 -1.07 -8.72 -4.11
C PHE A 367 -1.85 -9.24 -2.90
N VAL A 368 -1.76 -10.54 -2.61
CA VAL A 368 -2.48 -11.15 -1.49
C VAL A 368 -2.00 -10.60 -0.15
N PHE A 369 -0.69 -10.42 0.02
CA PHE A 369 -0.15 -9.82 1.23
C PHE A 369 -0.73 -8.41 1.44
N MET A 370 -0.75 -7.58 0.39
CA MET A 370 -1.28 -6.22 0.48
C MET A 370 -2.80 -6.17 0.69
N LEU A 371 -3.54 -7.09 0.08
CA LEU A 371 -4.99 -7.22 0.25
C LEU A 371 -5.34 -7.50 1.72
N LEU A 372 -4.61 -8.43 2.34
CA LEU A 372 -4.77 -8.77 3.75
C LEU A 372 -4.25 -7.67 4.67
N HIS A 373 -3.10 -7.07 4.35
CA HIS A 373 -2.53 -5.96 5.10
C HIS A 373 -3.48 -4.77 5.18
N ASN A 374 -4.24 -4.51 4.11
CA ASN A 374 -5.21 -3.43 4.06
C ASN A 374 -6.43 -3.64 4.98
N ILE A 375 -6.61 -4.84 5.55
CA ILE A 375 -7.62 -5.10 6.60
C ILE A 375 -7.15 -4.49 7.94
N THR A 376 -5.84 -4.51 8.20
CA THR A 376 -5.23 -4.08 9.46
C THR A 376 -4.60 -2.69 9.42
N GLU A 377 -4.44 -2.14 8.22
CA GLU A 377 -3.82 -0.83 7.99
C GLU A 377 -4.51 -0.13 6.81
N SER A 378 -4.69 1.18 6.87
CA SER A 378 -5.20 1.95 5.72
C SER A 378 -4.08 2.24 4.74
N SER A 379 -3.91 1.47 3.66
CA SER A 379 -2.79 1.65 2.71
C SER A 379 -3.21 1.99 1.28
N LEU A 380 -4.36 1.51 0.82
CA LEU A 380 -4.81 1.75 -0.56
C LEU A 380 -5.11 3.24 -0.79
N PHE A 381 -4.67 3.75 -1.95
CA PHE A 381 -4.81 5.14 -2.41
C PHE A 381 -4.20 6.22 -1.51
N ASP A 382 -3.45 5.85 -0.46
CA ASP A 382 -2.76 6.78 0.42
C ASP A 382 -1.29 6.99 0.00
N THR A 383 -0.98 8.20 -0.46
CA THR A 383 0.39 8.59 -0.88
C THR A 383 1.41 8.68 0.23
N ALA A 384 0.97 8.73 1.48
CA ALA A 384 1.88 8.68 2.62
C ALA A 384 2.42 7.28 2.86
N LYS A 385 1.93 6.26 2.16
CA LYS A 385 2.18 4.87 2.53
C LYS A 385 2.79 4.06 1.39
N SER A 386 3.86 3.35 1.73
CA SER A 386 4.51 2.38 0.86
C SER A 386 3.57 1.26 0.39
N GLY A 387 2.52 0.96 1.15
CA GLY A 387 1.52 -0.02 0.75
C GLY A 387 0.80 0.36 -0.56
N TRP A 388 0.49 1.65 -0.76
CA TRP A 388 -0.07 2.12 -2.04
C TRP A 388 0.93 1.90 -3.19
N LEU A 389 2.20 2.24 -2.98
CA LEU A 389 3.24 2.03 -3.98
C LEU A 389 3.32 0.55 -4.38
N ILE A 390 3.39 -0.39 -3.42
CA ILE A 390 3.46 -1.83 -3.73
C ILE A 390 2.25 -2.26 -4.58
N MET A 391 1.05 -1.76 -4.27
CA MET A 391 -0.15 -2.04 -5.05
C MET A 391 -0.10 -1.44 -6.46
N VAL A 392 0.41 -0.23 -6.63
CA VAL A 392 0.67 0.38 -7.95
C VAL A 392 1.65 -0.48 -8.75
N LEU A 393 2.73 -0.95 -8.12
CA LEU A 393 3.75 -1.77 -8.77
C LEU A 393 3.16 -3.11 -9.24
N VAL A 394 2.43 -3.80 -8.37
CA VAL A 394 1.72 -5.04 -8.72
C VAL A 394 0.77 -4.82 -9.88
N TYR A 395 -0.11 -3.82 -9.78
CA TYR A 395 -1.07 -3.48 -10.82
C TYR A 395 -0.36 -3.21 -12.16
N SER A 396 0.71 -2.42 -12.14
CA SER A 396 1.47 -2.06 -13.34
C SER A 396 2.12 -3.28 -14.00
N MET A 397 2.70 -4.18 -13.20
CA MET A 397 3.30 -5.42 -13.71
C MET A 397 2.24 -6.37 -14.27
N VAL A 398 1.08 -6.45 -13.63
CA VAL A 398 -0.05 -7.28 -14.08
C VAL A 398 -0.62 -6.78 -15.39
N VAL A 399 -0.76 -5.46 -15.57
CA VAL A 399 -1.15 -4.87 -16.85
C VAL A 399 -0.10 -5.15 -17.94
N GLN A 400 1.19 -5.18 -17.58
CA GLN A 400 2.29 -5.50 -18.49
C GLN A 400 2.28 -6.96 -18.97
N LEU A 401 1.76 -7.93 -18.18
CA LEU A 401 1.61 -9.33 -18.61
C LEU A 401 0.83 -9.46 -19.93
N GLY A 402 -0.23 -8.68 -20.08
CA GLY A 402 -1.04 -8.62 -21.29
C GLY A 402 -0.26 -8.17 -22.53
N ARG A 403 0.80 -7.37 -22.36
CA ARG A 403 1.64 -6.88 -23.46
C ARG A 403 2.69 -7.90 -23.88
N GLU A 404 3.36 -8.52 -22.91
CA GLU A 404 4.43 -9.49 -23.20
C GLU A 404 3.89 -10.71 -23.97
N LYS A 405 2.64 -11.12 -23.70
CA LYS A 405 1.97 -12.20 -24.45
C LYS A 405 1.54 -11.83 -25.88
N ASN A 406 1.25 -10.57 -26.16
CA ASN A 406 0.80 -10.13 -27.48
C ASN A 406 1.96 -9.79 -28.43
N ASN A 407 3.17 -9.63 -27.89
CA ASN A 407 4.38 -9.26 -28.64
C ASN A 407 5.34 -10.44 -28.90
N GLY A 408 5.10 -11.60 -28.29
CA GLY A 408 5.80 -12.86 -28.56
C GLY A 408 4.86 -13.82 -29.26
#